data_AF-A0A436G374-F1
#
_entry.id   AF-A0A436G374-F1
#
_cell.length_a   1.000
_cell.length_b   1.000
_cell.length_c   1.000
_cell.angle_alpha   90.00
_cell.angle_beta   90.00
_cell.angle_gamma   90.00
#
_symmetry.space_group_name_H-M   'P 1'
#
loop_
_entity.id
_entity.type
_entity.pdbx_description
1 polymer ?
#
loop_
_entity_poly.entity_id
_entity_poly.type
_entity_poly.pdbx_seq_one_letter_code
_entity_poly.pdbx_strand_id
1 'polypeptide(L)'
;MDISLPGEGGGSTRYTLVGEPVQPDIGARFSRIAYAAAHVVADPLAMTDPWSRPVVDWDRTMTFRHHLWRLGFRIAEAMDTSQRGMGFDWANAQELIRRSIAEARTVDGADLASGAGTDHLAPAAARTLDDVVTAY
;
A
#
# COMPACT_ATOMS: atom_id res chain seq x y z
N MET A 1 1.34 -16.90 -25.12
CA MET A 1 -0.10 -16.67 -24.85
C MET A 1 -0.50 -15.41 -25.57
N ASP A 2 -1.64 -15.42 -26.26
CA ASP A 2 -2.11 -14.26 -27.02
C ASP A 2 -3.30 -13.62 -26.35
N ILE A 3 -3.32 -12.29 -26.33
CA ILE A 3 -4.35 -11.49 -25.69
C ILE A 3 -4.84 -10.44 -26.70
N SER A 4 -6.15 -10.28 -26.79
CA SER A 4 -6.78 -9.20 -27.56
C SER A 4 -6.81 -7.96 -26.66
N LEU A 5 -6.15 -6.87 -27.11
CA LEU A 5 -6.07 -5.60 -26.40
C LEU A 5 -6.76 -4.49 -27.19
N PRO A 6 -7.21 -3.40 -26.54
CA PRO A 6 -7.66 -2.20 -27.23
C PRO A 6 -6.52 -1.64 -28.10
N GLY A 7 -6.84 -1.38 -29.37
CA GLY A 7 -5.95 -0.75 -30.34
C GLY A 7 -6.42 0.67 -30.70
N GLU A 8 -5.72 1.31 -31.62
CA GLU A 8 -6.09 2.64 -32.11
C GLU A 8 -7.49 2.66 -32.74
N GLY A 9 -8.14 3.83 -32.68
CA GLY A 9 -9.45 4.03 -33.31
C GLY A 9 -10.60 3.21 -32.72
N GLY A 10 -10.43 2.64 -31.52
CA GLY A 10 -11.42 1.75 -30.90
C GLY A 10 -11.42 0.33 -31.47
N GLY A 11 -10.43 -0.02 -32.29
CA GLY A 11 -10.21 -1.38 -32.77
C GLY A 11 -9.63 -2.30 -31.69
N SER A 12 -9.40 -3.56 -32.04
CA SER A 12 -8.62 -4.48 -31.22
C SER A 12 -7.37 -4.93 -31.96
N THR A 13 -6.27 -5.07 -31.21
CA THR A 13 -5.01 -5.62 -31.68
C THR A 13 -4.67 -6.87 -30.89
N ARG A 14 -4.25 -7.93 -31.59
CA ARG A 14 -3.72 -9.15 -30.95
C ARG A 14 -2.29 -8.88 -30.50
N TYR A 15 -2.04 -9.09 -29.21
CA TYR A 15 -0.72 -9.02 -28.61
C TYR A 15 -0.28 -10.41 -28.15
N THR A 16 0.90 -10.84 -28.61
CA THR A 16 1.55 -12.05 -28.13
C THR A 16 2.50 -11.67 -27.00
N LEU A 17 2.33 -12.29 -25.82
CA LEU A 17 3.26 -12.11 -24.71
C LEU A 17 4.64 -12.65 -25.10
N VAL A 18 5.66 -11.80 -25.05
CA VAL A 18 7.06 -12.11 -25.43
C VAL A 18 8.07 -12.05 -24.28
N GLY A 19 7.67 -11.55 -23.11
CA GLY A 19 8.60 -11.38 -21.98
C GLY A 19 8.92 -12.69 -21.27
N GLU A 20 10.16 -12.82 -20.80
CA GLU A 20 10.57 -13.85 -19.84
C GLU A 20 10.43 -13.30 -18.41
N PRO A 21 9.57 -13.89 -17.55
CA PRO A 21 9.39 -13.39 -16.19
C PRO A 21 10.65 -13.56 -15.33
N VAL A 22 11.08 -12.48 -14.68
CA VAL A 22 12.19 -12.50 -13.71
C VAL A 22 11.82 -13.38 -12.53
N GLN A 23 12.71 -14.32 -12.18
CA GLN A 23 12.57 -15.14 -10.99
C GLN A 23 13.20 -14.42 -9.79
N PRO A 24 12.46 -14.26 -8.68
CA PRO A 24 12.98 -13.56 -7.51
C PRO A 24 14.00 -14.42 -6.77
N ASP A 25 15.09 -13.79 -6.31
CA ASP A 25 16.04 -14.39 -5.37
C ASP A 25 15.60 -14.15 -3.93
N ILE A 26 15.07 -15.19 -3.28
CA ILE A 26 14.49 -15.10 -1.95
C ILE A 26 15.61 -15.09 -0.90
N GLY A 27 15.61 -14.06 -0.04
CA GLY A 27 16.65 -13.88 0.98
C GLY A 27 17.93 -13.21 0.46
N ALA A 28 17.89 -12.61 -0.73
CA ALA A 28 18.99 -11.83 -1.28
C ALA A 28 19.42 -10.72 -0.31
N ARG A 29 20.74 -10.49 -0.20
CA ARG A 29 21.31 -9.40 0.59
C ARG A 29 21.59 -8.20 -0.31
N PHE A 30 21.00 -7.06 0.02
CA PHE A 30 21.17 -5.84 -0.74
C PHE A 30 22.35 -5.00 -0.22
N SER A 31 23.07 -4.36 -1.12
CA SER A 31 24.05 -3.31 -0.79
C SER A 31 23.40 -1.94 -0.56
N ARG A 32 22.06 -1.90 -0.48
CA ARG A 32 21.21 -0.73 -0.28
C ARG A 32 20.07 -1.08 0.67
N ILE A 33 19.51 -0.07 1.33
CA ILE A 33 18.26 -0.21 2.06
C ILE A 33 17.14 0.16 1.09
N ALA A 34 16.27 -0.80 0.76
CA ALA A 34 15.17 -0.61 -0.17
C ALA A 34 13.83 -0.76 0.58
N TYR A 35 13.02 0.29 0.51
CA TYR A 35 11.64 0.29 1.00
C TYR A 35 10.68 0.17 -0.18
N ALA A 36 9.67 -0.68 -0.03
CA ALA A 36 8.50 -0.67 -0.88
C ALA A 36 7.37 0.08 -0.16
N ALA A 37 6.87 1.16 -0.78
CA ALA A 37 5.61 1.76 -0.36
C ALA A 37 4.47 0.84 -0.82
N ALA A 38 3.79 0.21 0.13
CA ALA A 38 2.82 -0.85 -0.15
C ALA A 38 1.41 -0.27 -0.36
N HIS A 39 0.70 -0.79 -1.37
CA HIS A 39 -0.71 -0.49 -1.61
C HIS A 39 -1.61 -1.19 -0.58
N VAL A 40 -2.90 -0.86 -0.55
CA VAL A 40 -3.93 -1.59 0.22
C VAL A 40 -4.87 -2.33 -0.73
N VAL A 41 -5.46 -3.43 -0.25
CA VAL A 41 -6.44 -4.19 -1.01
C VAL A 41 -7.83 -3.83 -0.48
N ALA A 42 -8.69 -3.29 -1.34
CA ALA A 42 -10.08 -3.05 -0.98
C ALA A 42 -10.85 -4.37 -0.92
N ASP A 43 -11.81 -4.49 0.01
CA ASP A 43 -12.77 -5.58 0.03
C ASP A 43 -13.91 -5.28 -0.96
N PRO A 44 -13.97 -5.97 -2.12
CA PRO A 44 -14.95 -5.67 -3.15
C PRO A 44 -16.38 -6.11 -2.81
N LEU A 45 -16.55 -6.96 -1.78
CA LEU A 45 -17.86 -7.48 -1.39
C LEU A 45 -18.49 -6.65 -0.28
N ALA A 46 -17.65 -6.14 0.64
CA ALA A 46 -18.12 -5.31 1.74
C ALA A 46 -18.19 -3.81 1.39
N MET A 47 -17.44 -3.35 0.38
CA MET A 47 -17.43 -1.94 -0.03
C MET A 47 -18.70 -1.56 -0.81
N THR A 48 -19.68 -1.00 -0.09
CA THR A 48 -20.97 -0.56 -0.66
C THR A 48 -20.98 0.89 -1.10
N ASP A 49 -20.09 1.73 -0.57
CA ASP A 49 -19.88 3.12 -0.98
C ASP A 49 -18.39 3.37 -1.26
N PRO A 50 -17.92 3.10 -2.49
CA PRO A 50 -16.51 3.14 -2.83
C PRO A 50 -15.90 4.55 -2.84
N TRP A 51 -16.73 5.60 -2.79
CA TRP A 51 -16.22 6.98 -2.78
C TRP A 51 -16.06 7.58 -1.40
N SER A 52 -16.85 7.15 -0.42
CA SER A 52 -16.84 7.79 0.89
C SER A 52 -16.23 6.95 2.00
N ARG A 53 -16.28 5.62 1.90
CA ARG A 53 -15.88 4.71 2.99
C ARG A 53 -15.02 3.56 2.47
N PRO A 54 -13.68 3.65 2.62
CA PRO A 54 -12.81 2.54 2.27
C PRO A 54 -13.13 1.34 3.17
N VAL A 55 -13.19 0.15 2.57
CA VAL A 55 -13.24 -1.11 3.30
C VAL A 55 -12.04 -1.93 2.86
N VAL A 56 -11.18 -2.29 3.81
CA VAL A 56 -9.92 -2.98 3.54
C VAL A 56 -10.11 -4.48 3.71
N ASP A 57 -9.68 -5.25 2.72
CA ASP A 57 -9.39 -6.67 2.88
C ASP A 57 -8.05 -6.81 3.61
N TRP A 58 -8.13 -6.96 4.94
CA TRP A 58 -6.95 -7.00 5.79
C TRP A 58 -6.06 -8.21 5.52
N ASP A 59 -6.66 -9.38 5.25
CA ASP A 59 -5.91 -10.62 5.04
C ASP A 59 -5.09 -10.53 3.76
N ARG A 60 -5.68 -10.04 2.66
CA ARG A 60 -4.96 -9.82 1.40
C ARG A 60 -3.92 -8.70 1.54
N THR A 61 -4.26 -7.63 2.24
CA THR A 61 -3.34 -6.51 2.49
C THR A 61 -2.11 -6.98 3.26
N MET A 62 -2.26 -7.79 4.31
CA MET A 62 -1.14 -8.35 5.08
C MET A 62 -0.37 -9.42 4.29
N THR A 63 -1.07 -10.26 3.51
CA THR A 63 -0.41 -11.23 2.60
C THR A 63 0.59 -10.55 1.67
N PHE A 64 0.26 -9.36 1.16
CA PHE A 64 1.19 -8.60 0.32
C PHE A 64 2.40 -8.05 1.10
N ARG A 65 2.26 -7.68 2.39
CA ARG A 65 3.41 -7.29 3.24
C ARG A 65 4.36 -8.47 3.42
N HIS A 66 3.82 -9.64 3.73
CA HIS A 66 4.60 -10.90 3.81
C HIS A 66 5.32 -11.23 2.51
N HIS A 67 4.68 -11.00 1.36
CA HIS A 67 5.34 -11.16 0.06
C HIS A 67 6.55 -10.23 -0.09
N LEU A 68 6.43 -8.95 0.27
CA LEU A 68 7.54 -8.00 0.19
C LEU A 68 8.69 -8.33 1.15
N TRP A 69 8.38 -8.71 2.40
CA TRP A 69 9.42 -9.15 3.35
C TRP A 69 10.13 -10.43 2.87
N ARG A 70 9.40 -11.38 2.27
CA ARG A 70 10.00 -12.57 1.67
C ARG A 70 10.98 -12.22 0.54
N LEU A 71 10.73 -11.13 -0.19
CA LEU A 71 11.65 -10.61 -1.21
C LEU A 71 12.82 -9.78 -0.64
N GLY A 72 12.87 -9.57 0.68
CA GLY A 72 13.91 -8.80 1.36
C GLY A 72 13.67 -7.30 1.42
N PHE A 73 12.52 -6.80 0.96
CA PHE A 73 12.18 -5.38 1.07
C PHE A 73 11.79 -5.02 2.50
N ARG A 74 12.11 -3.78 2.88
CA ARG A 74 11.46 -3.12 4.01
C ARG A 74 10.16 -2.48 3.54
N ILE A 75 9.25 -2.19 4.46
CA ILE A 75 7.94 -1.64 4.09
C ILE A 75 7.81 -0.20 4.54
N ALA A 76 7.39 0.69 3.64
CA ALA A 76 6.94 2.03 3.99
C ALA A 76 5.41 2.01 4.06
N GLU A 77 4.90 1.95 5.29
CA GLU A 77 3.49 1.65 5.58
C GLU A 77 2.65 2.92 5.69
N ALA A 78 1.40 2.85 5.23
CA ALA A 78 0.44 3.94 5.24
C ALA A 78 0.94 5.24 4.56
N MET A 79 1.64 5.08 3.44
CA MET A 79 2.18 6.14 2.59
C MET A 79 1.23 6.53 1.44
N ASP A 80 1.63 7.46 0.57
CA ASP A 80 0.83 7.89 -0.58
C ASP A 80 0.34 6.73 -1.47
N THR A 81 1.14 5.67 -1.65
CA THR A 81 0.76 4.45 -2.41
C THR A 81 -0.38 3.66 -1.78
N SER A 82 -0.62 3.78 -0.47
CA SER A 82 -1.82 3.25 0.18
C SER A 82 -3.01 4.22 0.09
N GLN A 83 -2.92 5.24 -0.76
CA GLN A 83 -3.93 6.29 -0.99
C GLN A 83 -4.16 7.19 0.23
N ARG A 84 -3.13 7.35 1.07
CA ARG A 84 -3.20 8.14 2.32
C ARG A 84 -3.63 9.58 2.03
N GLY A 85 -4.68 10.05 2.70
CA GLY A 85 -5.21 11.41 2.50
C GLY A 85 -6.02 11.62 1.20
N MET A 86 -6.13 10.60 0.34
CA MET A 86 -6.87 10.64 -0.93
C MET A 86 -7.83 9.45 -1.07
N GLY A 87 -8.64 9.23 -0.02
CA GLY A 87 -9.62 8.13 0.06
C GLY A 87 -9.30 7.10 1.14
N PHE A 88 -8.05 7.04 1.61
CA PHE A 88 -7.66 6.25 2.78
C PHE A 88 -7.47 7.17 3.99
N ASP A 89 -8.43 7.10 4.92
CA ASP A 89 -8.49 7.98 6.09
C ASP A 89 -7.47 7.61 7.18
N TRP A 90 -7.29 8.55 8.11
CA TRP A 90 -6.33 8.42 9.21
C TRP A 90 -6.63 7.23 10.13
N ALA A 91 -7.91 6.91 10.39
CA ALA A 91 -8.28 5.81 11.27
C ALA A 91 -7.90 4.45 10.67
N ASN A 92 -8.18 4.25 9.38
CA ASN A 92 -7.76 3.08 8.63
C ASN A 92 -6.23 3.01 8.52
N ALA A 93 -5.54 4.14 8.37
CA ALA A 93 -4.09 4.19 8.37
C ALA A 93 -3.47 3.78 9.70
N GLN A 94 -4.03 4.23 10.83
CA GLN A 94 -3.60 3.79 12.16
C GLN A 94 -3.80 2.28 12.33
N GLU A 95 -4.95 1.75 11.91
CA GLU A 95 -5.22 0.31 11.99
C GLU A 95 -4.28 -0.51 11.09
N LEU A 96 -4.01 -0.04 9.88
CA LEU A 96 -3.03 -0.64 8.98
C LEU A 96 -1.65 -0.70 9.62
N ILE A 97 -1.16 0.43 10.17
CA ILE A 97 0.13 0.49 10.86
C ILE A 97 0.16 -0.48 12.04
N ARG A 98 -0.89 -0.50 12.86
CA ARG A 98 -1.00 -1.38 14.04
C ARG A 98 -0.90 -2.85 13.62
N ARG A 99 -1.63 -3.27 12.58
CA ARG A 99 -1.60 -4.64 12.06
C ARG A 99 -0.24 -4.98 11.47
N SER A 100 0.32 -4.12 10.61
CA SER A 100 1.63 -4.36 9.99
C SER A 100 2.75 -4.50 11.03
N ILE A 101 2.75 -3.69 12.10
CA ILE A 101 3.71 -3.84 13.20
C ILE A 101 3.54 -5.18 13.92
N ALA A 102 2.29 -5.61 14.15
CA ALA A 102 2.03 -6.90 14.79
C ALA A 102 2.51 -8.06 13.91
N GLU A 103 2.22 -8.03 12.61
CA GLU A 103 2.68 -9.04 11.64
C GLU A 103 4.20 -9.07 11.52
N ALA A 104 4.86 -7.90 11.41
CA ALA A 104 6.31 -7.82 11.24
C ALA A 104 7.08 -8.48 12.40
N ARG A 105 6.56 -8.38 13.63
CA ARG A 105 7.16 -9.05 14.80
C ARG A 105 7.16 -10.57 14.72
N THR A 106 6.35 -11.16 13.84
CA THR A 106 6.28 -12.61 13.62
C THR A 106 7.22 -13.11 12.53
N VAL A 107 7.84 -12.20 11.77
CA VAL A 107 8.67 -12.50 10.61
C VAL A 107 10.12 -12.10 10.90
N ASP A 108 11.04 -13.07 10.85
CA ASP A 108 12.45 -12.81 11.08
C ASP A 108 13.01 -11.84 10.01
N GLY A 109 13.74 -10.83 10.45
CA GLY A 109 14.31 -9.79 9.59
C GLY A 109 13.31 -8.81 8.97
N ALA A 110 12.01 -8.90 9.26
CA ALA A 110 11.04 -7.92 8.79
C ALA A 110 11.27 -6.55 9.43
N ASP A 111 11.20 -5.51 8.60
CA ASP A 111 11.38 -4.12 9.01
C ASP A 111 10.38 -3.23 8.27
N LEU A 112 9.94 -2.16 8.92
CA LEU A 112 9.03 -1.19 8.37
C LEU A 112 9.19 0.19 9.00
N ALA A 113 8.83 1.21 8.24
CA ALA A 113 8.62 2.58 8.69
C ALA A 113 7.18 2.98 8.40
N SER A 114 6.58 3.82 9.24
CA SER A 114 5.16 4.19 9.13
C SER A 114 5.00 5.69 8.88
N GLY A 115 4.09 6.04 7.97
CA GLY A 115 3.72 7.44 7.70
C GLY A 115 2.97 8.07 8.87
N ALA A 116 3.57 9.09 9.48
CA ALA A 116 2.96 9.95 10.50
C ALA A 116 2.74 11.35 9.93
N GLY A 117 1.55 11.90 10.15
CA GLY A 117 1.10 13.15 9.54
C GLY A 117 -0.21 13.63 10.12
N THR A 118 -0.68 14.77 9.62
CA THR A 118 -1.80 15.53 10.17
C THR A 118 -3.09 15.36 9.37
N ASP A 119 -3.27 14.26 8.65
CA ASP A 119 -4.37 14.05 7.69
C ASP A 119 -5.76 13.94 8.34
N HIS A 120 -5.84 13.80 9.66
CA HIS A 120 -7.08 13.92 10.43
C HIS A 120 -7.47 15.38 10.76
N LEU A 121 -6.54 16.34 10.62
CA LEU A 121 -6.79 17.75 10.88
C LEU A 121 -7.27 18.44 9.60
N ALA A 122 -8.55 18.82 9.56
CA ALA A 122 -9.09 19.61 8.46
C ALA A 122 -8.36 20.97 8.36
N PRO A 123 -7.96 21.44 7.17
CA PRO A 123 -7.21 22.69 7.03
C PRO A 123 -7.90 23.92 7.66
N ALA A 124 -9.23 24.00 7.60
CA ALA A 124 -10.00 25.09 8.21
C ALA A 124 -10.01 25.05 9.76
N ALA A 125 -9.66 23.91 10.36
CA ALA A 125 -9.53 23.74 11.80
C ALA A 125 -8.11 24.03 12.31
N ALA A 126 -7.10 24.07 11.43
CA ALA A 126 -5.73 24.44 11.77
C ALA A 126 -5.61 25.97 11.94
N ARG A 127 -6.03 26.50 13.09
CA ARG A 127 -6.10 27.95 13.36
C ARG A 127 -4.82 28.49 13.97
N THR A 128 -4.01 27.63 14.58
CA THR A 128 -2.76 27.95 15.27
C THR A 128 -1.67 26.94 14.94
N LEU A 129 -0.41 27.28 15.23
CA LEU A 129 0.69 26.32 15.12
C LEU A 129 0.54 25.16 16.10
N ASP A 130 -0.02 25.42 17.29
CA ASP A 130 -0.25 24.40 18.31
C ASP A 130 -1.24 23.32 17.84
N ASP A 131 -2.24 23.69 17.03
CA ASP A 131 -3.17 22.73 16.43
C ASP A 131 -2.44 21.74 15.51
N VAL A 132 -1.48 22.24 14.71
CA VAL A 132 -0.67 21.43 13.80
C VAL A 132 0.32 20.56 14.57
N VAL A 133 0.96 21.10 15.60
CA VAL A 133 1.87 20.34 16.47
C VAL A 133 1.13 19.23 17.21
N THR A 134 -0.09 19.48 17.69
CA THR A 134 -0.92 18.48 18.37
C THR A 134 -1.37 17.36 17.43
N ALA A 135 -1.53 17.66 16.14
CA ALA A 135 -1.91 16.66 15.13
C ALA A 135 -0.73 15.78 14.68
N TYR A 136 0.52 16.16 14.95
CA TYR A 136 1.70 15.32 14.68
C TYR A 136 1.99 14.38 15.85
#